data_AF-A0A3D2RW74-F1
#
_entry.id   AF-A0A3D2RW74-F1
#
_cell.length_a   1.000
_cell.length_b   1.000
_cell.length_c   1.000
_cell.angle_alpha   90.00
_cell.angle_beta   90.00
_cell.angle_gamma   90.00
#
_symmetry.space_group_name_H-M   'P 1'
#
loop_
_entity.id
_entity.type
_entity.pdbx_description
1 polymer ?
#
loop_
_entity_poly.entity_id
_entity_poly.type
_entity_poly.pdbx_seq_one_letter_code
_entity_poly.pdbx_strand_id
1 'polypeptide(L)' 'MSKMVQIVIFGASGDLTARKLIPALFHSFCNQFFTNLIQIVGVARRSWDQEIFRQQLKSKIDL' A
#
# COMPACT_ATOMS: atom_id res chain seq x y z
N MET A 1 -10.44 -8.16 -20.86
CA MET A 1 -10.82 -7.11 -19.91
C MET A 1 -9.97 -7.30 -18.65
N SER A 2 -9.07 -6.37 -18.33
CA SER A 2 -8.20 -6.51 -17.16
C SER A 2 -9.03 -6.34 -15.88
N LYS A 3 -8.96 -7.31 -14.97
CA LYS A 3 -9.79 -7.33 -13.76
C LYS A 3 -9.11 -6.51 -12.68
N MET A 4 -9.82 -5.58 -12.05
CA MET A 4 -9.26 -4.83 -10.92
C MET A 4 -9.05 -5.77 -9.72
N VAL A 5 -7.90 -5.66 -9.06
CA VAL A 5 -7.58 -6.35 -7.80
C VAL A 5 -7.60 -5.33 -6.67
N GLN A 6 -8.42 -5.58 -5.66
CA GLN A 6 -8.47 -4.74 -4.46
C GLN A 6 -7.79 -5.47 -3.29
N ILE A 7 -6.77 -4.84 -2.70
CA ILE A 7 -6.01 -5.36 -1.57
C ILE A 7 -6.42 -4.55 -0.33
N VAL A 8 -7.07 -5.21 0.62
CA VAL A 8 -7.48 -4.58 1.88
C VAL A 8 -6.48 -4.97 2.98
N ILE A 9 -5.80 -3.98 3.54
CA ILE A 9 -4.79 -4.18 4.59
C ILE A 9 -5.38 -3.78 5.94
N PHE A 10 -5.67 -4.77 6.78
CA PHE A 10 -6.01 -4.54 8.17
C PHE A 10 -4.75 -4.34 9.01
N GLY A 11 -4.77 -3.34 9.87
CA GLY A 11 -3.56 -2.89 10.56
C GLY A 11 -2.66 -2.03 9.66
N ALA A 12 -3.23 -1.27 8.74
CA ALA A 12 -2.49 -0.46 7.76
C ALA A 12 -1.53 0.58 8.39
N SER A 13 -1.79 0.98 9.64
CA SER A 13 -0.89 1.85 10.41
C SER A 13 0.24 1.09 11.13
N GLY A 14 0.33 -0.23 10.95
CA GLY A 14 1.28 -1.11 11.64
C GLY A 14 2.69 -1.07 11.04
N ASP A 15 3.67 -1.47 11.85
CA ASP A 15 5.08 -1.50 11.45
C ASP A 15 5.32 -2.45 10.26
N LEU A 16 4.70 -3.63 10.26
CA LEU A 16 4.82 -4.60 9.16
C LEU A 16 4.32 -4.02 7.83
N THR A 17 3.20 -3.29 7.84
CA THR A 17 2.67 -2.65 6.63
C THR A 17 3.66 -1.64 6.08
N ALA A 18 4.18 -0.79 6.95
CA ALA A 18 5.12 0.28 6.60
C ALA A 18 6.47 -0.27 6.10
N ARG A 19 7.03 -1.28 6.78
CA ARG A 19 8.39 -1.77 6.52
C ARG A 19 8.50 -2.85 5.46
N LYS A 20 7.41 -3.58 5.18
CA LYS A 20 7.46 -4.77 4.30
C LYS A 20 6.37 -4.77 3.25
N LEU A 21 5.10 -4.67 3.63
CA LEU A 21 4.01 -4.86 2.67
C LEU A 21 3.98 -3.76 1.61
N ILE A 22 4.00 -2.49 2.02
CA ILE A 22 3.93 -1.38 1.08
C ILE A 22 5.19 -1.28 0.21
N PRO A 23 6.41 -1.38 0.76
CA PRO A 23 7.62 -1.42 -0.08
C PRO A 23 7.62 -2.58 -1.09
N ALA A 24 7.18 -3.78 -0.69
CA ALA A 24 7.11 -4.92 -1.60
C ALA A 24 6.08 -4.70 -2.73
N LEU A 25 4.88 -4.20 -2.40
CA LEU A 25 3.85 -3.87 -3.39
C LEU A 25 4.31 -2.76 -4.34
N PHE A 26 5.00 -1.74 -3.83
CA PHE A 26 5.57 -0.68 -4.67
C PHE A 26 6.66 -1.22 -5.61
N HIS A 27 7.58 -2.03 -5.10
CA HIS A 27 8.61 -2.66 -5.92
C HIS A 27 8.01 -3.56 -7.02
N SER A 28 6.99 -4.36 -6.70
CA SER A 28 6.24 -5.15 -7.70
C SER A 28 5.54 -4.28 -8.74
N PHE A 29 5.04 -3.11 -8.35
CA PHE A 29 4.46 -2.14 -9.27
C PHE A 29 5.52 -1.55 -10.23
N CYS A 30 6.66 -1.11 -9.70
CA CYS A 30 7.77 -0.58 -10.50
C CYS A 30 8.31 -1.60 -11.52
N ASN A 31 8.37 -2.88 -11.13
CA ASN A 31 8.81 -3.97 -12.00
C ASN A 31 7.72 -4.49 -12.96
N GLN A 32 6.55 -3.84 -13.02
CA GLN A 32 5.43 -4.22 -13.90
C GLN A 32 4.93 -5.66 -13.67
N PHE A 33 5.07 -6.19 -12.45
CA PHE A 33 4.61 -7.55 -12.11
C PHE A 33 3.10 -7.65 -11.92
N PHE A 34 2.39 -6.51 -11.93
CA PHE A 34 0.94 -6.50 -11.90
C PHE A 34 0.37 -6.43 -13.31
N THR A 35 -0.31 -7.49 -13.72
CA THR A 35 -1.04 -7.55 -15.00
C THR A 35 -2.40 -6.84 -14.95
N ASN A 36 -2.81 -6.41 -13.76
CA ASN A 36 -4.11 -5.86 -13.44
C ASN A 36 -3.99 -4.51 -12.71
N LEU A 37 -5.03 -3.68 -12.83
CA LEU A 37 -5.15 -2.48 -12.01
C LEU A 37 -5.29 -2.88 -10.53
N ILE A 38 -4.46 -2.28 -9.67
CA ILE A 38 -4.46 -2.55 -8.23
C ILE A 38 -4.97 -1.34 -7.46
N GLN A 39 -5.87 -1.60 -6.51
CA GLN A 39 -6.31 -0.64 -5.51
C GLN A 39 -5.96 -1.13 -4.12
N ILE A 40 -5.30 -0.29 -3.31
CA ILE A 40 -4.97 -0.60 -1.92
C ILE A 40 -5.92 0.19 -1.01
N VAL A 41 -6.57 -0.51 -0.08
CA VAL A 41 -7.43 0.07 0.95
C VAL A 41 -6.85 -0.26 2.33
N GLY A 42 -6.47 0.76 3.08
CA GLY A 42 -5.93 0.60 4.43
C GLY A 42 -7.02 0.73 5.51
N VAL A 43 -7.05 -0.19 6.47
CA VAL A 43 -7.93 -0.14 7.64
C VAL A 43 -7.09 -0.18 8.92
N ALA A 44 -7.31 0.76 9.82
CA ALA A 44 -6.60 0.83 11.09
C ALA A 44 -7.46 1.49 12.18
N ARG A 45 -7.08 1.24 13.45
CA ARG A 45 -7.73 1.87 14.62
C ARG A 45 -7.30 3.33 14.83
N ARG A 46 -6.13 3.71 14.32
CA ARG A 46 -5.64 5.09 14.43
C ARG A 46 -6.40 5.96 13.42
N SER A 47 -6.84 7.13 13.87
CA SER A 47 -7.55 8.11 13.06
C SER A 47 -6.60 8.83 12.12
N TRP A 48 -6.17 8.14 11.07
CA TRP A 48 -5.40 8.73 9.97
C TRP A 48 -6.34 9.06 8.82
N ASP A 49 -6.20 10.26 8.29
CA ASP A 49 -6.80 10.58 6.99
C ASP A 49 -5.93 10.03 5.84
N GLN A 50 -6.41 10.21 4.62
CA GLN A 50 -5.69 9.74 3.43
C GLN A 50 -4.33 10.39 3.25
N GLU A 51 -4.16 11.64 3.66
CA GLU A 51 -2.93 12.40 3.44
C GLU A 51 -1.84 11.93 4.42
N ILE A 52 -2.17 11.81 5.70
CA ILE A 52 -1.30 11.23 6.72
C ILE A 52 -0.89 9.83 6.30
N PHE A 53 -1.84 8.99 5.86
CA PHE A 53 -1.53 7.64 5.42
C PHE A 53 -0.53 7.64 4.25
N ARG A 54 -0.74 8.46 3.22
CA ARG A 54 0.17 8.57 2.08
C ARG A 54 1.56 9.08 2.48
N GLN A 55 1.64 10.08 3.33
CA GLN A 55 2.91 10.62 3.81
C GLN A 55 3.71 9.58 4.60
N GLN A 56 3.04 8.88 5.52
CA GLN A 56 3.67 7.80 6.30
C GLN A 56 4.23 6.73 5.37
N LEU A 57 3.46 6.30 4.36
CA LEU A 57 3.91 5.29 3.41
C LEU A 57 5.04 5.78 2.49
N LYS A 58 4.94 7.00 1.93
CA LYS A 58 6.00 7.59 1.11
C LYS A 58 7.33 7.67 1.84
N SER A 59 7.31 7.96 3.14
CA SER A 59 8.53 8.01 3.97
C SER A 59 9.25 6.66 4.13
N LYS A 60 8.65 5.56 3.67
CA LYS A 60 9.14 4.18 3.85
C LYS A 60 9.46 3.48 2.53
N ILE A 61 9.27 4.18 1.42
CA ILE A 61 9.58 3.70 0.09
C ILE A 61 10.82 4.47 -0.34
N ASP A 62 11.97 3.79 -0.38
CA ASP A 62 13.17 4.36 -0.98
C ASP A 62 12.96 4.42 -2.51
N LEU A 63 13.06 5.61 -3.09
CA LEU A 63 13.01 5.85 -4.54
C LEU A 63 14.38 5.62 -5.15
#